data_AF-A0AB36FMJ5-F1
#
_entry.id   AF-A0AB36FMJ5-F1
#
_cell.length_a   1.000
_cell.length_b   1.000
_cell.length_c   1.000
_cell.angle_alpha   90.00
_cell.angle_beta   90.00
_cell.angle_gamma   90.00
#
_symmetry.space_group_name_H-M   'P 1'
#
loop_
_entity.id
_entity.type
_entity.pdbx_description
1 polymer ?
#
loop_
_entity_poly.entity_id
_entity_poly.type
_entity_poly.pdbx_seq_one_letter_code
_entity_poly.pdbx_strand_id
1 'polypeptide(L)'
;MTSNFPAPSTIGGIKRLAKQLKRQSKGLSHLAALDMASQHATFENFKHAHRTLKNQQKILSNLSVYLVAYWYDKNERRAGREVLETSLSKPLSELGTRHLFRRGSYIGRFRQANSDLFVKDELSASQESARSNILAAARTLHFMDATGLIPNKRTLDVYPNQDLNNGIPGADHTSSWWDPNANQCIVIDEPYPNATSTQERTAWAESHSWHLGVPKWEGLYYPGMTKAYVATDASRGYDFDALMVKIEGISKAPPDEEWAGNSSDGHDVFLSPLSISTNAKKRAIAKGTIYRFASNKTVPLRSWNDPTNERRPNASMPIEVHQKVARFIKAAQSSNKVSYGTFEKLNSVKSKLEDWLFSEYDKATTDKFELFYYGSLDKTDPLLLKAATKEGAISILQEVRALLAEHYVSCEPLNKMLKKLDAAINAASKAK
;
A
#
# COMPACT_ATOMS: atom_id res chain seq x y z
N MET A 1 43.61 -2.72 41.24
CA MET A 1 43.85 -3.04 39.82
C MET A 1 42.57 -2.74 39.05
N THR A 2 42.50 -1.59 38.37
CA THR A 2 41.36 -1.19 37.55
C THR A 2 41.39 -1.99 36.24
N SER A 3 40.61 -3.06 36.17
CA SER A 3 40.46 -3.83 34.94
C SER A 3 39.71 -2.98 33.91
N ASN A 4 40.39 -2.63 32.82
CA ASN A 4 39.91 -1.77 31.75
C ASN A 4 38.95 -2.53 30.80
N PHE A 5 37.83 -3.03 31.33
CA PHE A 5 36.80 -3.66 30.52
C PHE A 5 35.81 -2.61 30.01
N PRO A 6 35.46 -2.60 28.71
CA PRO A 6 34.39 -1.74 28.21
C PRO A 6 33.09 -2.07 28.95
N ALA A 7 32.39 -1.03 29.39
CA ALA A 7 31.15 -1.14 30.15
C ALA A 7 30.10 -1.96 29.34
N PRO A 8 29.63 -3.11 29.84
CA PRO A 8 28.69 -3.94 29.10
C PRO A 8 27.31 -3.29 29.00
N SER A 9 26.81 -3.06 27.78
CA SER A 9 25.49 -2.44 27.51
C SER A 9 24.34 -3.44 27.38
N THR A 10 24.58 -4.74 27.58
CA THR A 10 23.56 -5.79 27.43
C THR A 10 23.59 -6.78 28.59
N ILE A 11 22.46 -7.46 28.84
CA ILE A 11 22.37 -8.53 29.86
C ILE A 11 23.37 -9.67 29.59
N GLY A 12 23.57 -10.00 28.30
CA GLY A 12 24.58 -10.98 27.89
C GLY A 12 26.00 -10.52 28.22
N GLY A 13 26.30 -9.24 27.97
CA GLY A 13 27.59 -8.61 28.32
C GLY A 13 27.84 -8.62 29.84
N ILE A 14 26.85 -8.25 30.64
CA ILE A 14 26.92 -8.27 32.11
C ILE A 14 27.18 -9.68 32.63
N LYS A 15 26.46 -10.69 32.11
CA LYS A 15 26.68 -12.10 32.48
C LYS A 15 28.09 -12.59 32.10
N ARG A 16 28.61 -12.17 30.96
CA ARG A 16 29.97 -12.53 30.49
C ARG A 16 31.04 -11.90 31.38
N LEU A 17 30.90 -10.61 31.72
CA LEU A 17 31.79 -9.90 32.64
C LEU A 17 31.74 -10.51 34.05
N ALA A 18 30.56 -10.84 34.56
CA ALA A 18 30.41 -11.50 35.85
C ALA A 18 31.13 -12.86 35.91
N LYS A 19 31.10 -13.64 34.82
CA LYS A 19 31.85 -14.90 34.71
C LYS A 19 33.36 -14.67 34.74
N GLN A 20 33.84 -13.57 34.18
CA GLN A 20 35.25 -13.19 34.18
C GLN A 20 35.71 -12.70 35.56
N LEU A 21 34.93 -11.84 36.23
CA LEU A 21 35.18 -11.39 37.60
C LEU A 21 35.24 -12.55 38.60
N LYS A 22 34.33 -13.52 38.45
CA LYS A 22 34.31 -14.75 39.25
C LYS A 22 35.55 -15.63 39.03
N ARG A 23 36.14 -15.62 37.83
CA ARG A 23 37.38 -16.36 37.53
C ARG A 23 38.60 -15.68 38.15
N GLN A 24 38.60 -14.36 38.26
CA GLN A 24 39.73 -13.58 38.77
C GLN A 24 39.75 -13.48 40.31
N SER A 25 38.61 -13.68 40.96
CA SER A 25 38.48 -13.52 42.43
C SER A 25 38.09 -14.85 43.09
N LYS A 26 39.01 -15.46 43.86
CA LYS A 26 38.70 -16.67 44.65
C LYS A 26 37.72 -16.30 45.78
N GLY A 27 36.58 -17.00 45.85
CA GLY A 27 35.57 -16.84 46.92
C GLY A 27 34.36 -15.95 46.58
N LEU A 28 34.32 -15.34 45.40
CA LEU A 28 33.22 -14.47 44.99
C LEU A 28 31.97 -15.26 44.59
N SER A 29 30.82 -14.95 45.20
CA SER A 29 29.53 -15.54 44.80
C SER A 29 29.11 -15.08 43.41
N HIS A 30 28.35 -15.90 42.67
CA HIS A 30 27.92 -15.51 41.32
C HIS A 30 27.01 -14.27 41.34
N LEU A 31 26.14 -14.15 42.34
CA LEU A 31 25.27 -12.99 42.54
C LEU A 31 26.08 -11.71 42.76
N ALA A 32 27.08 -11.75 43.66
CA ALA A 32 27.96 -10.62 43.88
C ALA A 32 28.75 -10.23 42.61
N ALA A 33 29.18 -11.22 41.82
CA ALA A 33 29.82 -10.97 40.54
C ALA A 33 28.90 -10.30 39.51
N LEU A 34 27.60 -10.62 39.50
CA LEU A 34 26.60 -10.00 38.62
C LEU A 34 26.30 -8.56 39.02
N ASP A 35 26.23 -8.28 40.33
CA ASP A 35 26.01 -6.93 40.85
C ASP A 35 27.22 -6.04 40.56
N MET A 36 28.44 -6.51 40.80
CA MET A 36 29.66 -5.76 40.44
C MET A 36 29.76 -5.52 38.93
N ALA A 37 29.47 -6.53 38.10
CA ALA A 37 29.45 -6.35 36.65
C ALA A 37 28.40 -5.34 36.19
N SER A 38 27.29 -5.22 36.91
CA SER A 38 26.22 -4.26 36.65
C SER A 38 26.61 -2.84 37.08
N GLN A 39 27.32 -2.69 38.20
CA GLN A 39 27.90 -1.42 38.64
C GLN A 39 28.98 -0.89 37.69
N HIS A 40 29.79 -1.78 37.10
CA HIS A 40 30.70 -1.45 36.00
C HIS A 40 29.99 -0.91 34.75
N ALA A 41 28.70 -1.23 34.59
CA ALA A 41 27.83 -0.72 33.53
C ALA A 41 26.87 0.39 34.03
N THR A 42 27.25 1.09 35.10
CA THR A 42 26.50 2.21 35.71
C THR A 42 25.10 1.88 36.23
N PHE A 43 24.81 0.60 36.51
CA PHE A 43 23.58 0.16 37.17
C PHE A 43 23.80 -0.16 38.65
N GLU A 44 22.81 0.13 39.52
CA GLU A 44 22.92 -0.13 40.97
C GLU A 44 23.23 -1.59 41.34
N ASN A 45 22.59 -2.55 40.66
CA ASN A 45 22.73 -3.99 40.84
C ASN A 45 22.17 -4.74 39.61
N PHE A 46 22.30 -6.06 39.56
CA PHE A 46 21.84 -6.88 38.43
C PHE A 46 20.33 -6.80 38.21
N LYS A 47 19.53 -6.66 39.28
CA LYS A 47 18.07 -6.51 39.17
C LYS A 47 17.70 -5.17 38.54
N HIS A 48 18.41 -4.09 38.90
CA HIS A 48 18.28 -2.77 38.27
C HIS A 48 18.68 -2.83 36.80
N ALA A 49 19.86 -3.39 36.48
CA ALA A 49 20.30 -3.57 35.09
C ALA A 49 19.29 -4.39 34.26
N HIS A 50 18.80 -5.50 34.82
CA HIS A 50 17.82 -6.36 34.18
C HIS A 50 16.48 -5.66 33.93
N ARG A 51 15.98 -4.86 34.89
CA ARG A 51 14.75 -4.09 34.71
C ARG A 51 14.94 -2.96 33.71
N THR A 52 16.02 -2.20 33.81
CA THR A 52 16.29 -1.03 32.99
C THR A 52 16.56 -1.43 31.54
N LEU A 53 17.43 -2.42 31.29
CA LEU A 53 17.70 -2.91 29.95
C LEU A 53 16.47 -3.59 29.32
N LYS A 54 15.67 -4.33 30.09
CA LYS A 54 14.41 -4.91 29.60
C LYS A 54 13.37 -3.82 29.26
N ASN A 55 13.28 -2.76 30.06
CA ASN A 55 12.41 -1.63 29.78
C ASN A 55 12.89 -0.82 28.57
N GLN A 56 14.19 -0.57 28.45
CA GLN A 56 14.78 0.07 27.26
C GLN A 56 14.54 -0.76 26.01
N GLN A 57 14.74 -2.08 26.09
CA GLN A 57 14.46 -2.98 24.97
C GLN A 57 12.98 -3.00 24.61
N LYS A 58 12.07 -2.88 25.58
CA LYS A 58 10.63 -2.72 25.35
C LYS A 58 10.30 -1.40 24.67
N ILE A 59 10.93 -0.30 25.09
CA ILE A 59 10.76 1.02 24.47
C ILE A 59 11.27 0.99 23.03
N LEU A 60 12.50 0.50 22.80
CA LEU A 60 13.07 0.37 21.47
C LEU A 60 12.20 -0.54 20.58
N SER A 61 11.72 -1.67 21.10
CA SER A 61 10.81 -2.53 20.34
C SER A 61 9.46 -1.89 20.01
N ASN A 62 9.02 -0.90 20.78
CA ASN A 62 7.80 -0.14 20.49
C ASN A 62 8.03 0.96 19.44
N LEU A 63 9.29 1.30 19.19
CA LEU A 63 9.72 2.30 18.19
C LEU A 63 10.23 1.64 16.90
N SER A 64 10.62 0.37 16.96
CA SER A 64 10.98 -0.44 15.79
C SER A 64 9.76 -0.77 14.95
N VAL A 65 9.90 -0.57 13.64
CA VAL A 65 8.95 -0.95 12.61
C VAL A 65 9.65 -1.81 11.58
N TYR A 66 9.01 -2.92 11.21
CA TYR A 66 9.48 -3.85 10.21
C TYR A 66 8.69 -3.67 8.92
N LEU A 67 9.40 -3.49 7.81
CA LEU A 67 8.85 -3.41 6.46
C LEU A 67 9.25 -4.68 5.71
N VAL A 68 8.27 -5.40 5.17
CA VAL A 68 8.49 -6.68 4.51
C VAL A 68 7.91 -6.67 3.10
N ALA A 69 8.72 -7.05 2.12
CA ALA A 69 8.28 -7.29 0.75
C ALA A 69 8.81 -8.63 0.26
N TYR A 70 8.02 -9.29 -0.58
CA TYR A 70 8.38 -10.54 -1.24
C TYR A 70 8.54 -10.29 -2.73
N TRP A 71 9.36 -11.10 -3.38
CA TRP A 71 9.61 -10.98 -4.81
C TRP A 71 9.64 -12.34 -5.49
N TYR A 72 9.34 -12.31 -6.79
CA TYR A 72 9.50 -13.45 -7.68
C TYR A 72 9.96 -12.96 -9.04
N ASP A 73 11.19 -13.30 -9.39
CA ASP A 73 11.76 -13.04 -10.70
C ASP A 73 11.35 -14.18 -11.65
N LYS A 74 10.58 -13.83 -12.68
CA LYS A 74 10.10 -14.80 -13.68
C LYS A 74 11.20 -15.29 -14.62
N ASN A 75 12.19 -14.45 -14.89
CA ASN A 75 13.27 -14.73 -15.83
C ASN A 75 14.30 -15.64 -15.15
N GLU A 76 14.71 -15.31 -13.93
CA GLU A 76 15.66 -16.11 -13.15
C GLU A 76 14.98 -17.29 -12.43
N ARG A 77 13.65 -17.30 -12.36
CA ARG A 77 12.85 -18.27 -11.57
C ARG A 77 13.28 -18.33 -10.10
N ARG A 78 13.61 -17.16 -9.55
CA ARG A 78 14.04 -17.00 -8.16
C ARG A 78 12.97 -16.28 -7.36
N ALA A 79 12.90 -16.61 -6.08
CA ALA A 79 11.95 -16.04 -5.15
C ALA A 79 12.68 -15.67 -3.87
N GLY A 80 12.23 -14.60 -3.23
CA GLY A 80 12.79 -14.21 -1.94
C GLY A 80 11.93 -13.23 -1.18
N ARG A 81 12.45 -12.85 -0.02
CA ARG A 81 11.87 -11.90 0.91
C ARG A 81 12.93 -10.94 1.39
N GLU A 82 12.57 -9.67 1.40
CA GLU A 82 13.36 -8.58 1.95
C GLU A 82 12.68 -8.02 3.19
N VAL A 83 13.47 -7.77 4.24
CA VAL A 83 13.00 -7.19 5.50
C VAL A 83 13.92 -6.04 5.91
N LEU A 84 13.35 -4.87 6.17
CA LEU A 84 14.07 -3.77 6.81
C LEU A 84 13.45 -3.49 8.18
N GLU A 85 14.30 -3.43 9.20
CA GLU A 85 13.97 -2.85 10.49
C GLU A 85 14.35 -1.37 10.48
N THR A 86 13.46 -0.51 10.94
CA THR A 86 13.73 0.91 11.09
C THR A 86 13.14 1.44 12.39
N SER A 87 13.75 2.46 12.98
CA SER A 87 13.32 3.04 14.26
C SER A 87 12.67 4.39 14.04
N LEU A 88 11.55 4.64 14.70
CA LEU A 88 10.86 5.95 14.72
C LEU A 88 11.15 6.70 16.02
N SER A 89 10.98 8.02 16.01
CA SER A 89 11.11 8.87 17.21
C SER A 89 9.95 8.67 18.20
N LYS A 90 8.79 8.24 17.70
CA LYS A 90 7.56 8.01 18.46
C LYS A 90 6.83 6.76 17.97
N PRO A 91 5.92 6.17 18.79
CA PRO A 91 5.17 4.99 18.39
C PRO A 91 4.38 5.19 17.10
N LEU A 92 4.28 4.13 16.29
CA LEU A 92 3.58 4.18 14.99
C LEU A 92 2.12 4.69 15.09
N SER A 93 1.45 4.45 16.22
CA SER A 93 0.09 4.94 16.49
C SER A 93 -0.02 6.46 16.54
N GLU A 94 1.07 7.16 16.86
CA GLU A 94 1.12 8.63 16.88
C GLU A 94 1.40 9.23 15.50
N LEU A 95 2.01 8.46 14.58
CA LEU A 95 2.17 8.88 13.18
C LEU A 95 0.85 8.79 12.41
N GLY A 96 -0.02 7.84 12.76
CA GLY A 96 -1.21 7.60 11.96
C GLY A 96 -2.05 6.39 12.32
N THR A 97 -3.26 6.38 11.76
CA THR A 97 -4.12 5.20 11.77
C THR A 97 -3.85 4.31 10.56
N ARG A 98 -4.25 3.05 10.64
CA ARG A 98 -4.21 2.10 9.51
C ARG A 98 -4.84 2.65 8.22
N HIS A 99 -5.93 3.40 8.34
CA HIS A 99 -6.61 4.01 7.20
C HIS A 99 -5.83 5.16 6.57
N LEU A 100 -5.04 5.88 7.37
CA LEU A 100 -4.16 6.94 6.91
C LEU A 100 -2.99 6.35 6.13
N PHE A 101 -2.30 5.33 6.66
CA PHE A 101 -1.18 4.71 5.98
C PHE A 101 -1.56 4.14 4.61
N ARG A 102 -2.76 3.56 4.47
CA ARG A 102 -3.28 3.08 3.18
C ARG A 102 -3.39 4.18 2.11
N ARG A 103 -3.44 5.46 2.51
CA ARG A 103 -3.52 6.60 1.60
C ARG A 103 -2.17 7.25 1.30
N GLY A 104 -1.12 6.91 2.07
CA GLY A 104 0.22 7.46 1.81
C GLY A 104 0.81 6.89 0.53
N SER A 105 1.57 7.70 -0.21
CA SER A 105 2.05 7.36 -1.56
C SER A 105 2.79 6.01 -1.61
N TYR A 106 3.84 5.85 -0.82
CA TYR A 106 4.69 4.64 -0.86
C TYR A 106 4.34 3.64 0.24
N ILE A 107 4.08 4.12 1.45
CA ILE A 107 3.63 3.26 2.56
C ILE A 107 2.25 2.63 2.31
N GLY A 108 1.40 3.24 1.47
CA GLY A 108 0.09 2.73 1.11
C GLY A 108 0.11 1.42 0.31
N ARG A 109 1.27 1.08 -0.28
CA ARG A 109 1.52 -0.23 -0.90
C ARG A 109 1.68 -1.35 0.13
N PHE A 110 1.85 -1.00 1.40
CA PHE A 110 2.02 -1.93 2.50
C PHE A 110 0.77 -1.97 3.37
N ARG A 111 0.35 -3.18 3.73
CA ARG A 111 -0.67 -3.39 4.74
C ARG A 111 -0.02 -3.44 6.11
N GLN A 112 -0.48 -2.57 7.01
CA GLN A 112 -0.16 -2.71 8.43
C GLN A 112 -0.75 -4.03 8.97
N ALA A 113 0.12 -5.01 9.21
CA ALA A 113 -0.22 -6.32 9.75
C ALA A 113 -0.30 -6.30 11.28
N ASN A 114 0.55 -5.50 11.91
CA ASN A 114 0.58 -5.22 13.34
C ASN A 114 1.12 -3.81 13.61
N SER A 115 1.17 -3.36 14.87
CA SER A 115 1.69 -2.02 15.20
C SER A 115 3.20 -1.86 15.02
N ASP A 116 3.93 -2.96 14.77
CA ASP A 116 5.36 -2.99 14.46
C ASP A 116 5.64 -3.55 13.06
N LEU A 117 4.63 -3.91 12.26
CA LEU A 117 4.84 -4.70 11.03
C LEU A 117 3.97 -4.22 9.87
N PHE A 118 4.63 -3.88 8.77
CA PHE A 118 4.05 -3.63 7.46
C PHE A 118 4.46 -4.72 6.47
N VAL A 119 3.49 -5.21 5.69
CA VAL A 119 3.69 -6.28 4.70
C VAL A 119 3.14 -5.80 3.37
N LYS A 120 3.96 -5.84 2.32
CA LYS A 120 3.50 -5.69 0.94
C LYS A 120 2.78 -6.96 0.52
N ASP A 121 1.47 -6.84 0.23
CA ASP A 121 0.66 -8.01 -0.12
C ASP A 121 0.99 -8.53 -1.54
N GLU A 122 1.47 -7.67 -2.44
CA GLU A 122 1.85 -8.00 -3.82
C GLU A 122 3.32 -8.43 -3.93
N LEU A 123 3.62 -9.42 -4.77
CA LEU A 123 5.01 -9.75 -5.09
C LEU A 123 5.63 -8.68 -5.98
N SER A 124 6.85 -8.28 -5.66
CA SER A 124 7.68 -7.46 -6.53
C SER A 124 8.30 -8.33 -7.64
N ALA A 125 8.62 -7.70 -8.78
CA ALA A 125 9.11 -8.41 -9.96
C ALA A 125 10.57 -8.88 -9.84
N SER A 126 11.35 -8.29 -8.92
CA SER A 126 12.74 -8.63 -8.64
C SER A 126 13.10 -8.31 -7.19
N GLN A 127 14.29 -8.73 -6.76
CA GLN A 127 14.84 -8.40 -5.44
C GLN A 127 15.02 -6.89 -5.26
N GLU A 128 15.58 -6.22 -6.27
CA GLU A 128 15.81 -4.77 -6.30
C GLU A 128 14.48 -4.04 -6.15
N SER A 129 13.46 -4.46 -6.91
CA SER A 129 12.13 -3.88 -6.81
C SER A 129 11.51 -4.06 -5.41
N ALA A 130 11.76 -5.19 -4.73
CA ALA A 130 11.33 -5.35 -3.32
C ALA A 130 12.07 -4.40 -2.38
N ARG A 131 13.39 -4.26 -2.52
CA ARG A 131 14.21 -3.33 -1.72
C ARG A 131 13.81 -1.88 -1.93
N SER A 132 13.68 -1.41 -3.18
CA SER A 132 13.27 -0.04 -3.48
C SER A 132 11.87 0.27 -2.96
N ASN A 133 10.93 -0.68 -3.02
CA ASN A 133 9.60 -0.51 -2.40
C ASN A 133 9.69 -0.35 -0.87
N ILE A 134 10.53 -1.15 -0.19
CA ILE A 134 10.74 -1.05 1.25
C ILE A 134 11.39 0.29 1.60
N LEU A 135 12.42 0.70 0.87
CA LEU A 135 13.14 1.95 1.15
C LEU A 135 12.24 3.17 0.91
N ALA A 136 11.41 3.18 -0.13
CA ALA A 136 10.42 4.25 -0.34
C ALA A 136 9.39 4.32 0.80
N ALA A 137 8.93 3.17 1.32
CA ALA A 137 8.05 3.12 2.47
C ALA A 137 8.75 3.59 3.76
N ALA A 138 10.02 3.23 3.97
CA ALA A 138 10.82 3.70 5.10
C ALA A 138 11.00 5.22 5.06
N ARG A 139 11.41 5.78 3.91
CA ARG A 139 11.53 7.24 3.71
C ARG A 139 10.22 7.96 4.00
N THR A 140 9.10 7.38 3.59
CA THR A 140 7.77 7.92 3.91
C THR A 140 7.50 7.98 5.41
N LEU A 141 7.81 6.90 6.15
CA LEU A 141 7.61 6.87 7.59
C LEU A 141 8.51 7.90 8.31
N HIS A 142 9.77 8.00 7.92
CA HIS A 142 10.72 8.98 8.47
C HIS A 142 10.31 10.42 8.15
N PHE A 143 9.80 10.66 6.95
CA PHE A 143 9.24 11.95 6.57
C PHE A 143 8.07 12.35 7.46
N MET A 144 7.11 11.43 7.66
CA MET A 144 5.98 11.66 8.57
C MET A 144 6.44 11.89 10.02
N ASP A 145 7.42 11.11 10.47
CA ASP A 145 7.96 11.18 11.82
C ASP A 145 8.60 12.55 12.11
N ALA A 146 9.49 13.00 11.22
CA ALA A 146 10.26 14.23 11.34
C ALA A 146 9.41 15.50 11.13
N THR A 147 8.50 15.48 10.15
CA THR A 147 7.72 16.68 9.79
C THR A 147 6.42 16.81 10.58
N GLY A 148 5.84 15.68 11.01
CA GLY A 148 4.49 15.62 11.55
C GLY A 148 3.38 15.66 10.48
N LEU A 149 3.76 15.70 9.20
CA LEU A 149 2.81 15.71 8.10
C LEU A 149 2.15 14.34 7.92
N ILE A 150 0.89 14.36 7.50
CA ILE A 150 0.10 13.16 7.21
C ILE A 150 -0.36 13.14 5.75
N PRO A 151 -0.57 11.96 5.14
CA PRO A 151 -1.14 11.87 3.79
C PRO A 151 -2.46 12.65 3.65
N ASN A 152 -2.53 13.56 2.69
CA ASN A 152 -3.73 14.33 2.44
C ASN A 152 -4.79 13.49 1.70
N LYS A 153 -6.06 13.80 1.95
CA LYS A 153 -7.22 13.15 1.36
C LYS A 153 -7.84 13.93 0.20
N ARG A 154 -7.56 15.23 0.12
CA ARG A 154 -8.22 16.17 -0.80
C ARG A 154 -7.31 16.46 -1.97
N THR A 155 -7.67 15.92 -3.12
CA THR A 155 -6.86 16.01 -4.34
C THR A 155 -6.76 17.42 -4.89
N LEU A 156 -7.72 18.31 -4.61
CA LEU A 156 -7.69 19.69 -5.13
C LEU A 156 -6.88 20.66 -4.26
N ASP A 157 -6.61 20.32 -3.00
CA ASP A 157 -5.92 21.21 -2.06
C ASP A 157 -4.44 21.46 -2.44
N VAL A 158 -3.89 20.65 -3.36
CA VAL A 158 -2.53 20.80 -3.90
C VAL A 158 -2.44 21.78 -5.07
N TYR A 159 -3.57 22.28 -5.55
CA TYR A 159 -3.64 23.19 -6.69
C TYR A 159 -4.01 24.60 -6.21
N PRO A 160 -3.31 25.64 -6.67
CA PRO A 160 -3.72 27.02 -6.47
C PRO A 160 -5.19 27.24 -6.85
N ASN A 161 -5.94 27.87 -5.95
CA ASN A 161 -7.38 28.12 -6.09
C ASN A 161 -8.23 26.86 -6.31
N GLN A 162 -7.70 25.66 -6.00
CA GLN A 162 -8.35 24.36 -6.22
C GLN A 162 -8.70 24.09 -7.70
N ASP A 163 -7.97 24.71 -8.63
CA ASP A 163 -8.13 24.52 -10.07
C ASP A 163 -7.03 23.60 -10.62
N LEU A 164 -7.44 22.47 -11.20
CA LEU A 164 -6.54 21.48 -11.79
C LEU A 164 -5.63 22.05 -12.89
N ASN A 165 -6.04 23.15 -13.54
CA ASN A 165 -5.23 23.81 -14.57
C ASN A 165 -4.04 24.59 -14.01
N ASN A 166 -4.02 24.84 -12.69
CA ASN A 166 -2.97 25.60 -12.03
C ASN A 166 -1.87 24.72 -11.43
N GLY A 167 -1.73 23.47 -11.88
CA GLY A 167 -0.70 22.55 -11.39
C GLY A 167 0.73 23.06 -11.56
N ILE A 168 1.65 22.53 -10.75
CA ILE A 168 3.07 22.85 -10.86
C ILE A 168 3.56 22.48 -12.28
N PRO A 169 4.28 23.36 -12.99
CA PRO A 169 4.79 23.09 -14.33
C PRO A 169 5.66 21.85 -14.41
N GLY A 170 5.27 20.91 -15.30
CA GLY A 170 5.91 19.61 -15.45
C GLY A 170 5.90 18.77 -14.17
N ALA A 171 4.85 18.89 -13.35
CA ALA A 171 4.63 18.06 -12.18
C ALA A 171 4.76 16.58 -12.53
N ASP A 172 5.53 15.86 -11.73
CA ASP A 172 5.78 14.44 -11.91
C ASP A 172 6.11 13.82 -10.54
N HIS A 173 5.60 12.59 -10.33
CA HIS A 173 5.67 11.89 -9.05
C HIS A 173 5.18 12.71 -7.83
N THR A 174 4.16 13.55 -8.03
CA THR A 174 3.60 14.41 -6.98
C THR A 174 2.93 13.63 -5.83
N SER A 175 3.15 14.08 -4.61
CA SER A 175 2.49 13.60 -3.39
C SER A 175 1.91 14.75 -2.56
N SER A 176 0.79 14.47 -1.90
CA SER A 176 0.03 15.47 -1.13
C SER A 176 0.04 15.16 0.36
N TRP A 177 0.33 16.19 1.15
CA TRP A 177 0.54 16.11 2.57
C TRP A 177 -0.26 17.18 3.30
N TRP A 178 -0.59 16.90 4.56
CA TRP A 178 -1.39 17.77 5.40
C TRP A 178 -0.70 17.96 6.74
N ASP A 179 -0.55 19.21 7.15
CA ASP A 179 -0.13 19.57 8.51
C ASP A 179 -1.38 19.67 9.39
N PRO A 180 -1.61 18.73 10.32
CA PRO A 180 -2.79 18.75 11.17
C PRO A 180 -2.77 19.89 12.20
N ASN A 181 -1.59 20.43 12.54
CA ASN A 181 -1.46 21.48 13.55
C ASN A 181 -1.70 22.87 12.91
N ALA A 182 -1.16 23.08 11.72
CA ALA A 182 -1.30 24.33 10.99
C ALA A 182 -2.52 24.38 10.05
N ASN A 183 -3.21 23.25 9.85
CA ASN A 183 -4.33 23.12 8.91
C ASN A 183 -3.93 23.56 7.48
N GLN A 184 -2.76 23.08 7.04
CA GLN A 184 -2.11 23.48 5.79
C GLN A 184 -1.84 22.28 4.87
N CYS A 185 -2.04 22.46 3.57
CA CYS A 185 -1.68 21.46 2.56
C CYS A 185 -0.27 21.71 2.03
N ILE A 186 0.56 20.66 1.99
CA ILE A 186 1.92 20.69 1.47
C ILE A 186 1.98 19.73 0.28
N VAL A 187 2.63 20.17 -0.78
CA VAL A 187 2.88 19.39 -1.99
C VAL A 187 4.36 19.04 -2.03
N ILE A 188 4.66 17.77 -2.29
CA ILE A 188 6.00 17.35 -2.68
C ILE A 188 5.94 16.85 -4.11
N ASP A 189 6.69 17.50 -5.00
CA ASP A 189 6.79 17.13 -6.41
C ASP A 189 8.23 16.67 -6.70
N GLU A 190 8.39 15.53 -7.36
CA GLU A 190 9.68 14.85 -7.50
C GLU A 190 9.97 14.48 -8.98
N PRO A 191 10.07 15.48 -9.87
CA PRO A 191 10.28 15.24 -11.28
C PRO A 191 11.67 14.70 -11.59
N TYR A 192 11.76 13.96 -12.69
CA TYR A 192 13.04 13.70 -13.34
C TYR A 192 13.66 15.01 -13.87
N PRO A 193 15.01 15.11 -13.97
CA PRO A 193 15.71 16.36 -14.25
C PRO A 193 15.28 17.11 -15.53
N ASN A 194 14.74 16.39 -16.51
CA ASN A 194 14.38 16.94 -17.82
C ASN A 194 12.90 17.36 -17.91
N ALA A 195 12.10 17.23 -16.85
CA ALA A 195 10.66 17.48 -16.93
C ALA A 195 10.34 18.98 -17.10
N THR A 196 10.99 19.87 -16.34
CA THR A 196 10.81 21.33 -16.42
C THR A 196 11.95 22.05 -15.67
N SER A 197 12.26 23.27 -16.10
CA SER A 197 13.29 24.10 -15.46
C SER A 197 12.89 24.56 -14.04
N THR A 198 13.87 24.73 -13.15
CA THR A 198 13.60 25.33 -11.82
C THR A 198 13.05 26.76 -11.94
N GLN A 199 13.47 27.51 -12.96
CA GLN A 199 13.05 28.90 -13.17
C GLN A 199 11.55 29.02 -13.46
N GLU A 200 11.00 28.18 -14.33
CA GLU A 200 9.55 28.18 -14.62
C GLU A 200 8.72 27.87 -13.37
N ARG A 201 9.20 26.97 -12.53
CA ARG A 201 8.53 26.61 -11.27
C ARG A 201 8.59 27.73 -10.24
N THR A 202 9.71 28.44 -10.15
CA THR A 202 9.81 29.65 -9.31
C THR A 202 8.85 30.73 -9.79
N ALA A 203 8.79 31.00 -11.10
CA ALA A 203 7.86 31.98 -11.66
C ALA A 203 6.39 31.59 -11.43
N TRP A 204 6.07 30.28 -11.50
CA TRP A 204 4.75 29.75 -11.14
C TRP A 204 4.41 29.99 -9.67
N ALA A 205 5.37 29.78 -8.75
CA ALA A 205 5.15 29.96 -7.33
C ALA A 205 4.89 31.44 -6.99
N GLU A 206 5.66 32.36 -7.60
CA GLU A 206 5.46 33.80 -7.48
C GLU A 206 4.08 34.23 -8.00
N SER A 207 3.67 33.75 -9.18
CA SER A 207 2.39 34.14 -9.79
C SER A 207 1.17 33.63 -9.03
N HIS A 208 1.30 32.52 -8.31
CA HIS A 208 0.21 31.94 -7.52
C HIS A 208 0.24 32.31 -6.04
N SER A 209 1.25 33.08 -5.57
CA SER A 209 1.49 33.36 -4.15
C SER A 209 1.71 32.09 -3.32
N TRP A 210 2.61 31.21 -3.79
CA TRP A 210 2.99 29.96 -3.14
C TRP A 210 4.46 30.01 -2.72
N HIS A 211 4.77 29.37 -1.60
CA HIS A 211 6.14 29.01 -1.27
C HIS A 211 6.58 27.84 -2.15
N LEU A 212 7.84 27.88 -2.60
CA LEU A 212 8.51 26.80 -3.30
C LEU A 212 9.95 26.70 -2.78
N GLY A 213 10.34 25.51 -2.37
CA GLY A 213 11.68 25.22 -1.85
C GLY A 213 12.21 23.90 -2.38
N VAL A 214 13.54 23.77 -2.42
CA VAL A 214 14.23 22.54 -2.78
C VAL A 214 15.14 22.17 -1.60
N PRO A 215 14.78 21.15 -0.80
CA PRO A 215 15.61 20.73 0.31
C PRO A 215 16.86 20.00 -0.21
N LYS A 216 17.91 19.95 0.62
CA LYS A 216 19.07 19.07 0.36
C LYS A 216 18.73 17.58 0.48
N TRP A 217 17.64 17.28 1.18
CA TRP A 217 17.10 15.93 1.26
C TRP A 217 16.63 15.46 -0.11
N GLU A 218 17.02 14.25 -0.47
CA GLU A 218 16.93 13.73 -1.84
C GLU A 218 15.52 13.25 -2.24
N GLY A 219 14.55 13.28 -1.32
CA GLY A 219 13.14 12.98 -1.61
C GLY A 219 12.67 11.60 -1.16
N LEU A 220 11.44 11.26 -1.55
CA LEU A 220 10.74 10.01 -1.26
C LEU A 220 10.85 9.01 -2.43
N TYR A 221 10.60 9.48 -3.66
CA TYR A 221 10.39 8.63 -4.83
C TYR A 221 11.67 7.90 -5.24
N TYR A 222 12.64 8.64 -5.79
CA TYR A 222 13.88 8.07 -6.30
C TYR A 222 15.08 8.99 -5.97
N PRO A 223 15.54 8.98 -4.70
CA PRO A 223 16.67 9.78 -4.24
C PRO A 223 17.87 9.73 -5.18
N GLY A 224 18.43 10.89 -5.50
CA GLY A 224 19.58 11.05 -6.41
C GLY A 224 19.22 11.06 -7.90
N MET A 225 18.05 10.55 -8.29
CA MET A 225 17.56 10.54 -9.68
C MET A 225 16.43 11.53 -9.93
N THR A 226 15.75 11.96 -8.88
CA THR A 226 14.73 13.02 -8.90
C THR A 226 15.11 14.17 -7.99
N LYS A 227 14.49 15.34 -8.21
CA LYS A 227 14.69 16.53 -7.38
C LYS A 227 13.42 16.82 -6.60
N ALA A 228 13.50 16.84 -5.27
CA ALA A 228 12.34 17.16 -4.43
C ALA A 228 12.06 18.66 -4.45
N TYR A 229 10.85 19.04 -4.85
CA TYR A 229 10.29 20.37 -4.68
C TYR A 229 9.20 20.32 -3.62
N VAL A 230 9.26 21.21 -2.64
CA VAL A 230 8.26 21.37 -1.58
C VAL A 230 7.51 22.66 -1.86
N ALA A 231 6.19 22.61 -1.93
CA ALA A 231 5.36 23.78 -2.21
C ALA A 231 4.14 23.86 -1.29
N THR A 232 3.71 25.08 -0.96
CA THR A 232 2.50 25.32 -0.17
C THR A 232 1.99 26.76 -0.37
N ASP A 233 0.70 26.99 -0.13
CA ASP A 233 0.09 28.32 -0.21
C ASP A 233 0.70 29.29 0.82
N ALA A 234 1.25 30.42 0.36
CA ALA A 234 1.92 31.42 1.19
C ALA A 234 0.95 32.40 1.87
N SER A 235 -0.31 32.46 1.43
CA SER A 235 -1.30 33.43 1.95
C SER A 235 -1.74 33.15 3.38
N ARG A 236 -1.44 31.96 3.91
CA ARG A 236 -1.91 31.47 5.21
C ARG A 236 -0.92 31.64 6.36
N GLY A 237 0.24 32.25 6.10
CA GLY A 237 1.27 32.49 7.12
C GLY A 237 1.90 31.21 7.67
N TYR A 238 1.99 30.15 6.86
CA TYR A 238 2.63 28.90 7.23
C TYR A 238 4.15 29.10 7.40
N ASP A 239 4.73 28.57 8.48
CA ASP A 239 6.18 28.61 8.71
C ASP A 239 6.90 27.60 7.80
N PHE A 240 7.08 28.00 6.55
CA PHE A 240 7.68 27.19 5.51
C PHE A 240 9.15 26.86 5.82
N ASP A 241 9.90 27.82 6.37
CA ASP A 241 11.31 27.63 6.71
C ASP A 241 11.48 26.57 7.81
N ALA A 242 10.64 26.58 8.85
CA ALA A 242 10.68 25.53 9.87
C ALA A 242 10.34 24.13 9.31
N LEU A 243 9.43 24.03 8.33
CA LEU A 243 9.18 22.77 7.63
C LEU A 243 10.42 22.33 6.86
N MET A 244 11.06 23.22 6.11
CA MET A 244 12.27 22.91 5.35
C MET A 244 13.40 22.43 6.26
N VAL A 245 13.60 23.05 7.43
CA VAL A 245 14.57 22.59 8.45
C VAL A 245 14.26 21.18 8.93
N LYS A 246 13.00 20.84 9.19
CA LYS A 246 12.61 19.47 9.58
C LYS A 246 12.91 18.47 8.47
N ILE A 247 12.65 18.82 7.22
CA ILE A 247 12.91 17.97 6.05
C ILE A 247 14.42 17.74 5.88
N GLU A 248 15.24 18.79 6.03
CA GLU A 248 16.70 18.67 5.95
C GLU A 248 17.30 17.85 7.10
N GLY A 249 16.64 17.81 8.26
CA GLY A 249 17.03 16.99 9.40
C GLY A 249 16.72 15.50 9.26
N ILE A 250 16.02 15.07 8.20
CA ILE A 250 15.74 13.65 7.96
C ILE A 250 17.06 12.95 7.63
N SER A 251 17.43 11.97 8.47
CA SER A 251 18.62 11.15 8.24
C SER A 251 18.58 10.52 6.85
N LYS A 252 19.70 10.57 6.11
CA LYS A 252 19.80 9.93 4.80
C LYS A 252 19.55 8.43 4.98
N ALA A 253 18.52 7.91 4.33
CA ALA A 253 18.38 6.47 4.18
C ALA A 253 19.62 5.95 3.44
N PRO A 254 20.18 4.78 3.82
CA PRO A 254 21.28 4.20 3.08
C PRO A 254 20.86 4.00 1.61
N PRO A 255 21.78 4.25 0.65
CA PRO A 255 21.48 4.08 -0.77
C PRO A 255 21.06 2.62 -1.05
N ASP A 256 20.29 2.41 -2.12
CA ASP A 256 19.81 1.09 -2.55
C ASP A 256 20.97 0.07 -2.71
N GLU A 257 22.19 0.53 -2.99
CA GLU A 257 23.42 -0.27 -3.14
C GLU A 257 23.93 -0.85 -1.80
N GLU A 258 23.67 -0.21 -0.67
CA GLU A 258 24.06 -0.65 0.67
C GLU A 258 22.86 -1.18 1.44
N TRP A 259 22.16 -2.17 0.88
CA TRP A 259 21.01 -2.80 1.52
C TRP A 259 21.33 -3.26 2.95
N ALA A 260 20.87 -2.50 3.94
CA ALA A 260 21.06 -2.78 5.36
C ALA A 260 20.02 -3.76 5.95
N GLY A 261 19.10 -4.25 5.12
CA GLY A 261 18.06 -5.19 5.53
C GLY A 261 18.50 -6.64 5.44
N ASN A 262 17.58 -7.54 5.76
CA ASN A 262 17.78 -8.98 5.71
C ASN A 262 17.11 -9.56 4.46
N SER A 263 17.88 -10.25 3.64
CA SER A 263 17.39 -11.03 2.49
C SER A 263 17.25 -12.50 2.88
N SER A 264 16.21 -13.16 2.36
CA SER A 264 15.99 -14.59 2.51
C SER A 264 15.48 -15.15 1.19
N ASP A 265 15.90 -16.36 0.87
CA ASP A 265 15.30 -17.10 -0.24
C ASP A 265 13.88 -17.57 0.11
N GLY A 266 13.06 -17.73 -0.93
CA GLY A 266 11.69 -18.22 -0.81
C GLY A 266 10.71 -17.23 -0.18
N HIS A 267 9.50 -17.72 0.09
CA HIS A 267 8.38 -16.92 0.61
C HIS A 267 8.01 -17.26 2.05
N ASP A 268 9.00 -17.65 2.85
CA ASP A 268 8.81 -17.89 4.27
C ASP A 268 8.26 -16.66 4.98
N VAL A 269 7.34 -16.86 5.92
CA VAL A 269 6.66 -15.74 6.59
C VAL A 269 7.58 -15.11 7.63
N PHE A 270 7.88 -13.82 7.47
CA PHE A 270 8.54 -13.04 8.53
C PHE A 270 7.56 -12.76 9.67
N LEU A 271 8.01 -12.97 10.92
CA LEU A 271 7.24 -12.66 12.12
C LEU A 271 8.00 -11.60 12.94
N SER A 272 7.39 -10.42 13.09
CA SER A 272 7.90 -9.40 14.01
C SER A 272 7.78 -9.86 15.48
N PRO A 273 8.54 -9.27 16.42
CA PRO A 273 8.44 -9.58 17.84
C PRO A 273 7.00 -9.47 18.37
N LEU A 274 6.22 -8.47 17.94
CA LEU A 274 4.82 -8.35 18.34
C LEU A 274 3.94 -9.42 17.68
N SER A 275 4.21 -9.80 16.43
CA SER A 275 3.48 -10.87 15.76
C SER A 275 3.64 -12.22 16.45
N ILE A 276 4.83 -12.50 17.00
CA ILE A 276 5.10 -13.69 17.80
C ILE A 276 4.32 -13.63 19.13
N SER A 277 4.50 -12.56 19.90
CA SER A 277 3.87 -12.44 21.24
C SER A 277 2.34 -12.39 21.22
N THR A 278 1.75 -11.86 20.14
CA THR A 278 0.28 -11.79 19.97
C THR A 278 -0.31 -12.96 19.17
N ASN A 279 0.50 -13.94 18.78
CA ASN A 279 0.09 -15.06 17.91
C ASN A 279 -0.58 -14.62 16.59
N ALA A 280 -0.17 -13.46 16.05
CA ALA A 280 -0.78 -12.84 14.88
C ALA A 280 -0.23 -13.34 13.53
N LYS A 281 0.28 -14.58 13.46
CA LYS A 281 0.94 -15.16 12.27
C LYS A 281 0.12 -15.00 10.98
N LYS A 282 -1.20 -15.22 11.03
CA LYS A 282 -2.08 -15.08 9.86
C LYS A 282 -2.08 -13.68 9.25
N ARG A 283 -1.88 -12.63 10.06
CA ARG A 283 -1.83 -11.24 9.58
C ARG A 283 -0.50 -10.90 8.91
N ALA A 284 0.58 -11.59 9.28
CA ALA A 284 1.92 -11.36 8.72
C ALA A 284 2.10 -11.99 7.31
N ILE A 285 1.21 -12.91 6.90
CA ILE A 285 1.27 -13.54 5.58
C ILE A 285 0.97 -12.49 4.49
N ALA A 286 1.87 -12.35 3.53
CA ALA A 286 1.63 -11.56 2.32
C ALA A 286 0.62 -12.28 1.43
N LYS A 287 -0.46 -11.61 1.02
CA LYS A 287 -1.54 -12.30 0.32
C LYS A 287 -1.16 -12.88 -1.04
N GLY A 288 -0.22 -12.24 -1.74
CA GLY A 288 0.28 -12.67 -3.04
C GLY A 288 1.15 -13.94 -2.99
N THR A 289 1.69 -14.31 -1.83
CA THR A 289 2.42 -15.58 -1.67
C THR A 289 1.49 -16.77 -1.50
N ILE A 290 0.19 -16.53 -1.26
CA ILE A 290 -0.78 -17.59 -1.02
C ILE A 290 -1.21 -18.21 -2.34
N TYR A 291 -0.92 -19.49 -2.54
CA TYR A 291 -1.49 -20.27 -3.62
C TYR A 291 -2.97 -20.57 -3.35
N ARG A 292 -3.84 -20.28 -4.33
CA ARG A 292 -5.29 -20.39 -4.26
C ARG A 292 -5.75 -21.59 -5.08
N PHE A 293 -6.51 -22.46 -4.44
CA PHE A 293 -7.14 -23.60 -5.09
C PHE A 293 -8.60 -23.32 -5.47
N ALA A 294 -9.09 -24.01 -6.48
CA ALA A 294 -10.51 -24.07 -6.79
C ALA A 294 -11.28 -24.78 -5.66
N SER A 295 -12.54 -24.41 -5.49
CA SER A 295 -13.52 -25.15 -4.70
C SER A 295 -14.60 -25.69 -5.61
N ASN A 296 -15.48 -26.53 -5.09
CA ASN A 296 -16.65 -27.02 -5.83
C ASN A 296 -17.52 -25.91 -6.45
N LYS A 297 -17.56 -24.72 -5.83
CA LYS A 297 -18.41 -23.59 -6.25
C LYS A 297 -17.67 -22.43 -6.90
N THR A 298 -16.36 -22.30 -6.70
CA THR A 298 -15.63 -21.11 -7.17
C THR A 298 -14.21 -21.43 -7.60
N VAL A 299 -13.73 -20.75 -8.64
CA VAL A 299 -12.37 -20.85 -9.17
C VAL A 299 -11.68 -19.50 -8.99
N PRO A 300 -10.42 -19.44 -8.51
CA PRO A 300 -9.68 -18.18 -8.48
C PRO A 300 -9.39 -17.71 -9.92
N LEU A 301 -9.55 -16.42 -10.19
CA LEU A 301 -9.17 -15.86 -11.49
C LEU A 301 -7.66 -15.96 -11.72
N ARG A 302 -6.89 -15.87 -10.63
CA ARG A 302 -5.46 -16.14 -10.62
C ARG A 302 -5.10 -17.03 -9.43
N SER A 303 -4.45 -18.16 -9.70
CA SER A 303 -4.08 -19.12 -8.66
C SER A 303 -2.96 -18.64 -7.74
N TRP A 304 -2.13 -17.69 -8.16
CA TRP A 304 -0.99 -17.22 -7.37
C TRP A 304 -0.54 -15.82 -7.78
N ASN A 305 0.18 -15.12 -6.89
CA ASN A 305 0.63 -13.73 -7.10
C ASN A 305 -0.53 -12.75 -7.35
N ASP A 306 -1.63 -12.91 -6.62
CA ASP A 306 -2.74 -11.96 -6.58
C ASP A 306 -3.18 -11.71 -5.13
N PRO A 307 -3.01 -10.49 -4.60
CA PRO A 307 -3.41 -10.18 -3.23
C PRO A 307 -4.93 -10.11 -3.02
N THR A 308 -5.71 -9.94 -4.09
CA THR A 308 -7.16 -9.69 -4.03
C THR A 308 -7.97 -10.98 -3.84
N ASN A 309 -7.43 -12.11 -4.31
CA ASN A 309 -8.14 -13.40 -4.40
C ASN A 309 -9.50 -13.23 -5.08
N GLU A 310 -9.53 -12.55 -6.22
CA GLU A 310 -10.72 -12.51 -7.06
C GLU A 310 -11.06 -13.92 -7.57
N ARG A 311 -12.37 -14.22 -7.60
CA ARG A 311 -12.89 -15.54 -7.94
C ARG A 311 -14.08 -15.40 -8.87
N ARG A 312 -14.26 -16.42 -9.71
CA ARG A 312 -15.45 -16.63 -10.53
C ARG A 312 -16.21 -17.88 -10.07
N PRO A 313 -17.48 -18.05 -10.48
CA PRO A 313 -18.20 -19.31 -10.32
C PRO A 313 -17.42 -20.47 -10.93
N ASN A 314 -17.50 -21.65 -10.33
CA ASN A 314 -16.95 -22.88 -10.91
C ASN A 314 -17.90 -23.45 -11.96
N ALA A 315 -18.09 -22.68 -13.03
CA ALA A 315 -18.83 -23.01 -14.23
C ALA A 315 -18.29 -22.12 -15.35
N SER A 316 -18.50 -22.52 -16.59
CA SER A 316 -18.18 -21.68 -17.77
C SER A 316 -19.47 -21.43 -18.54
N MET A 317 -19.75 -20.17 -18.86
CA MET A 317 -20.91 -19.78 -19.64
C MET A 317 -20.57 -19.89 -21.13
N PRO A 318 -21.42 -20.49 -21.97
CA PRO A 318 -21.13 -20.64 -23.40
C PRO A 318 -20.85 -19.29 -24.09
N ILE A 319 -19.99 -19.29 -25.12
CA ILE A 319 -19.57 -18.08 -25.84
C ILE A 319 -20.76 -17.32 -26.43
N GLU A 320 -21.72 -18.03 -26.99
CA GLU A 320 -22.95 -17.48 -27.58
C GLU A 320 -23.80 -16.78 -26.52
N VAL A 321 -23.76 -17.28 -25.29
CA VAL A 321 -24.44 -16.67 -24.15
C VAL A 321 -23.67 -15.43 -23.67
N HIS A 322 -22.33 -15.48 -23.60
CA HIS A 322 -21.52 -14.27 -23.36
C HIS A 322 -21.84 -13.18 -24.38
N GLN A 323 -21.91 -13.50 -25.67
CA GLN A 323 -22.31 -12.58 -26.74
C GLN A 323 -23.69 -11.98 -26.51
N LYS A 324 -24.68 -12.82 -26.21
CA LYS A 324 -26.06 -12.40 -25.95
C LYS A 324 -26.13 -11.46 -24.75
N VAL A 325 -25.51 -11.84 -23.63
CA VAL A 325 -25.45 -11.02 -22.42
C VAL A 325 -24.74 -9.68 -22.68
N ALA A 326 -23.63 -9.70 -23.41
CA ALA A 326 -22.88 -8.49 -23.73
C ALA A 326 -23.70 -7.53 -24.61
N ARG A 327 -24.41 -8.07 -25.62
CA ARG A 327 -25.33 -7.30 -26.46
C ARG A 327 -26.46 -6.68 -25.63
N PHE A 328 -27.02 -7.42 -24.68
CA PHE A 328 -28.06 -6.93 -23.78
C PHE A 328 -27.57 -5.81 -22.86
N ILE A 329 -26.40 -5.99 -22.24
CA ILE A 329 -25.79 -4.97 -21.38
C ILE A 329 -25.52 -3.69 -22.20
N LYS A 330 -24.94 -3.81 -23.40
CA LYS A 330 -24.68 -2.67 -24.29
C LYS A 330 -25.97 -1.92 -24.64
N ALA A 331 -27.03 -2.65 -25.02
CA ALA A 331 -28.31 -2.02 -25.33
C ALA A 331 -28.91 -1.26 -24.12
N ALA A 332 -28.85 -1.85 -22.93
CA ALA A 332 -29.30 -1.19 -21.70
C ALA A 332 -28.43 0.04 -21.37
N GLN A 333 -27.11 -0.03 -21.54
CA GLN A 333 -26.20 1.10 -21.30
C GLN A 333 -26.42 2.26 -22.28
N SER A 334 -26.86 1.99 -23.51
CA SER A 334 -27.18 3.01 -24.51
C SER A 334 -28.55 3.67 -24.31
N SER A 335 -29.38 3.17 -23.40
CA SER A 335 -30.71 3.70 -23.14
C SER A 335 -30.66 5.00 -22.34
N ASN A 336 -31.39 6.03 -22.80
CA ASN A 336 -31.63 7.25 -22.02
C ASN A 336 -32.59 7.04 -20.84
N LYS A 337 -33.17 5.84 -20.69
CA LYS A 337 -34.05 5.45 -19.57
C LYS A 337 -33.26 4.86 -18.40
N VAL A 338 -31.96 4.69 -18.56
CA VAL A 338 -31.05 4.16 -17.54
C VAL A 338 -30.28 5.32 -16.90
N SER A 339 -30.42 5.48 -15.59
CA SER A 339 -29.69 6.53 -14.87
C SER A 339 -28.18 6.28 -14.88
N TYR A 340 -27.37 7.32 -14.71
CA TYR A 340 -25.92 7.19 -14.61
C TYR A 340 -25.48 6.16 -13.54
N GLY A 341 -26.12 6.18 -12.36
CA GLY A 341 -25.84 5.20 -11.31
C GLY A 341 -26.21 3.75 -11.68
N THR A 342 -27.11 3.54 -12.64
CA THR A 342 -27.43 2.22 -13.20
C THR A 342 -26.42 1.83 -14.28
N PHE A 343 -26.05 2.77 -15.14
CA PHE A 343 -24.97 2.60 -16.11
C PHE A 343 -23.68 2.12 -15.45
N GLU A 344 -23.26 2.74 -14.34
CA GLU A 344 -22.06 2.34 -13.58
C GLU A 344 -22.15 0.91 -13.02
N LYS A 345 -23.33 0.48 -12.56
CA LYS A 345 -23.54 -0.90 -12.09
C LYS A 345 -23.39 -1.89 -13.24
N LEU A 346 -23.96 -1.58 -14.40
CA LEU A 346 -23.82 -2.40 -15.61
C LEU A 346 -22.37 -2.45 -16.08
N ASN A 347 -21.67 -1.32 -16.06
CA ASN A 347 -20.26 -1.26 -16.43
C ASN A 347 -19.41 -2.16 -15.52
N SER A 348 -19.72 -2.18 -14.22
CA SER A 348 -19.06 -3.07 -13.27
C SER A 348 -19.39 -4.55 -13.47
N VAL A 349 -20.62 -4.91 -13.83
CA VAL A 349 -21.00 -6.30 -14.16
C VAL A 349 -20.30 -6.74 -15.45
N LYS A 350 -20.31 -5.87 -16.45
CA LYS A 350 -19.67 -6.05 -17.75
C LYS A 350 -18.18 -6.37 -17.65
N SER A 351 -17.43 -5.53 -16.93
CA SER A 351 -15.99 -5.75 -16.68
C SER A 351 -15.73 -7.08 -15.97
N LYS A 352 -16.58 -7.48 -15.02
CA LYS A 352 -16.40 -8.77 -14.33
C LYS A 352 -16.73 -9.99 -15.19
N LEU A 353 -17.72 -9.90 -16.05
CA LEU A 353 -18.02 -10.98 -17.00
C LEU A 353 -16.92 -11.17 -18.04
N GLU A 354 -16.25 -10.09 -18.43
CA GLU A 354 -15.06 -10.16 -19.27
C GLU A 354 -13.88 -10.83 -18.54
N ASP A 355 -13.59 -10.44 -17.30
CA ASP A 355 -12.58 -11.13 -16.49
C ASP A 355 -12.86 -12.65 -16.39
N TRP A 356 -14.14 -13.02 -16.31
CA TRP A 356 -14.56 -14.42 -16.26
C TRP A 356 -14.39 -15.11 -17.61
N LEU A 357 -14.79 -14.47 -18.72
CA LEU A 357 -14.59 -14.98 -20.08
C LEU A 357 -13.12 -15.32 -20.33
N PHE A 358 -12.19 -14.41 -20.01
CA PHE A 358 -10.74 -14.64 -20.17
C PHE A 358 -10.19 -15.74 -19.27
N SER A 359 -10.90 -16.09 -18.18
CA SER A 359 -10.55 -17.19 -17.28
C SER A 359 -11.25 -18.50 -17.63
N GLU A 360 -12.30 -18.46 -18.43
CA GLU A 360 -13.10 -19.61 -18.85
C GLU A 360 -12.58 -20.24 -20.13
N TYR A 361 -11.98 -19.43 -21.01
CA TYR A 361 -11.53 -19.83 -22.34
C TYR A 361 -10.06 -19.50 -22.58
N ASP A 362 -9.43 -20.23 -23.50
CA ASP A 362 -8.06 -19.97 -23.92
C ASP A 362 -7.95 -18.69 -24.77
N LYS A 363 -6.72 -18.19 -24.88
CA LYS A 363 -6.42 -16.96 -25.61
C LYS A 363 -6.81 -17.03 -27.09
N ALA A 364 -6.62 -18.17 -27.77
CA ALA A 364 -6.95 -18.29 -29.19
C ALA A 364 -8.47 -18.24 -29.45
N THR A 365 -9.27 -18.63 -28.45
CA THR A 365 -10.71 -18.45 -28.44
C THR A 365 -11.06 -16.98 -28.19
N THR A 366 -10.51 -16.36 -27.14
CA THR A 366 -10.88 -14.97 -26.77
C THR A 366 -10.39 -13.90 -27.75
N ASP A 367 -9.22 -14.09 -28.38
CA ASP A 367 -8.64 -13.17 -29.36
C ASP A 367 -9.51 -13.04 -30.62
N LYS A 368 -10.36 -14.05 -30.92
CA LYS A 368 -11.33 -13.96 -32.04
C LYS A 368 -12.47 -12.99 -31.75
N PHE A 369 -12.57 -12.49 -30.52
CA PHE A 369 -13.75 -11.85 -29.99
C PHE A 369 -13.44 -10.62 -29.12
N GLU A 370 -12.45 -9.82 -29.52
CA GLU A 370 -11.88 -8.69 -28.75
C GLU A 370 -12.90 -7.66 -28.21
N LEU A 371 -14.16 -7.65 -28.70
CA LEU A 371 -15.16 -6.62 -28.38
C LEU A 371 -16.55 -7.17 -28.01
N PHE A 372 -16.66 -8.32 -27.33
CA PHE A 372 -17.98 -8.75 -26.83
C PHE A 372 -18.60 -7.69 -25.93
N TYR A 373 -17.91 -7.35 -24.85
CA TYR A 373 -18.38 -6.44 -23.81
C TYR A 373 -18.08 -4.96 -24.10
N TYR A 374 -17.34 -4.65 -25.17
CA TYR A 374 -17.03 -3.28 -25.57
C TYR A 374 -17.55 -2.97 -26.99
N GLY A 375 -17.37 -1.71 -27.41
CA GLY A 375 -17.91 -1.19 -28.66
C GLY A 375 -19.40 -0.82 -28.60
N SER A 376 -19.89 -0.21 -29.67
CA SER A 376 -21.29 0.18 -29.84
C SER A 376 -22.08 -0.91 -30.55
N LEU A 377 -23.39 -0.95 -30.31
CA LEU A 377 -24.31 -1.71 -31.17
C LEU A 377 -24.59 -0.92 -32.45
N ASP A 378 -24.98 -1.63 -33.51
CA ASP A 378 -25.54 -1.01 -34.71
C ASP A 378 -26.79 -0.21 -34.31
N LYS A 379 -26.97 0.99 -34.86
CA LYS A 379 -28.14 1.84 -34.58
C LYS A 379 -29.47 1.16 -34.92
N THR A 380 -29.45 0.19 -35.82
CA THR A 380 -30.62 -0.61 -36.25
C THR A 380 -30.88 -1.84 -35.38
N ASP A 381 -30.05 -2.09 -34.36
CA ASP A 381 -30.18 -3.26 -33.49
C ASP A 381 -31.55 -3.25 -32.76
N PRO A 382 -32.38 -4.30 -32.92
CA PRO A 382 -33.70 -4.38 -32.27
C PRO A 382 -33.67 -4.21 -30.74
N LEU A 383 -32.56 -4.53 -30.09
CA LEU A 383 -32.41 -4.35 -28.64
C LEU A 383 -32.28 -2.88 -28.26
N LEU A 384 -31.74 -2.02 -29.13
CA LEU A 384 -31.74 -0.58 -28.87
C LEU A 384 -33.15 -0.02 -28.90
N LEU A 385 -33.98 -0.48 -29.86
CA LEU A 385 -35.40 -0.11 -29.93
C LEU A 385 -36.15 -0.60 -28.68
N LYS A 386 -35.89 -1.84 -28.24
CA LYS A 386 -36.45 -2.37 -27.00
C LYS A 386 -35.99 -1.56 -25.79
N ALA A 387 -34.70 -1.23 -25.70
CA ALA A 387 -34.14 -0.46 -24.58
C ALA A 387 -34.59 1.01 -24.56
N ALA A 388 -35.18 1.53 -25.64
CA ALA A 388 -35.68 2.90 -25.70
C ALA A 388 -36.89 3.15 -24.77
N THR A 389 -37.60 2.10 -24.38
CA THR A 389 -38.67 2.15 -23.37
C THR A 389 -38.17 1.70 -22.01
N LYS A 390 -38.84 2.18 -20.96
CA LYS A 390 -38.51 1.81 -19.57
C LYS A 390 -38.73 0.32 -19.33
N GLU A 391 -39.87 -0.19 -19.79
CA GLU A 391 -40.28 -1.59 -19.67
C GLU A 391 -39.32 -2.51 -20.43
N GLY A 392 -38.92 -2.09 -21.64
CA GLY A 392 -37.98 -2.85 -22.44
C GLY A 392 -36.56 -2.86 -21.87
N ALA A 393 -36.08 -1.74 -21.32
CA ALA A 393 -34.82 -1.70 -20.58
C ALA A 393 -34.85 -2.61 -19.35
N ILE A 394 -35.93 -2.59 -18.56
CA ILE A 394 -36.11 -3.49 -17.40
C ILE A 394 -36.13 -4.96 -17.85
N SER A 395 -36.87 -5.28 -18.91
CA SER A 395 -36.93 -6.63 -19.48
C SER A 395 -35.55 -7.13 -19.89
N ILE A 396 -34.74 -6.30 -20.57
CA ILE A 396 -33.37 -6.66 -20.94
C ILE A 396 -32.52 -6.97 -19.69
N LEU A 397 -32.61 -6.16 -18.64
CA LEU A 397 -31.88 -6.39 -17.39
C LEU A 397 -32.31 -7.68 -16.69
N GLN A 398 -33.61 -8.00 -16.71
CA GLN A 398 -34.15 -9.25 -16.19
C GLN A 398 -33.64 -10.46 -16.98
N GLU A 399 -33.54 -10.35 -18.31
CA GLU A 399 -32.98 -11.40 -19.16
C GLU A 399 -31.49 -11.63 -18.87
N VAL A 400 -30.69 -10.55 -18.71
CA VAL A 400 -29.29 -10.68 -18.27
C VAL A 400 -29.21 -11.42 -16.94
N ARG A 401 -30.00 -11.01 -15.95
CA ARG A 401 -30.03 -11.66 -14.63
C ARG A 401 -30.39 -13.15 -14.73
N ALA A 402 -31.35 -13.51 -15.57
CA ALA A 402 -31.78 -14.89 -15.77
C ALA A 402 -30.67 -15.74 -16.39
N LEU A 403 -30.05 -15.27 -17.48
CA LEU A 403 -28.96 -15.98 -18.16
C LEU A 403 -27.77 -16.23 -17.21
N LEU A 404 -27.42 -15.24 -16.38
CA LEU A 404 -26.37 -15.39 -15.38
C LEU A 404 -26.71 -16.46 -14.33
N ALA A 405 -27.96 -16.50 -13.86
CA ALA A 405 -28.41 -17.47 -12.87
C ALA A 405 -28.55 -18.89 -13.44
N GLU A 406 -28.83 -19.01 -14.73
CA GLU A 406 -28.95 -20.28 -15.45
C GLU A 406 -27.59 -20.93 -15.70
N HIS A 407 -26.60 -20.14 -16.15
CA HIS A 407 -25.33 -20.69 -16.61
C HIS A 407 -24.23 -20.76 -15.53
N TYR A 408 -24.39 -20.06 -14.41
CA TYR A 408 -23.40 -20.08 -13.33
C TYR A 408 -23.93 -20.75 -12.06
N VAL A 409 -23.06 -21.56 -11.43
CA VAL A 409 -23.33 -22.14 -10.11
C VAL A 409 -23.55 -21.06 -9.05
N SER A 410 -24.57 -21.24 -8.20
CA SER A 410 -24.84 -20.33 -7.09
C SER A 410 -23.65 -20.22 -6.11
N CYS A 411 -23.06 -19.03 -6.05
CA CYS A 411 -21.90 -18.71 -5.24
C CYS A 411 -21.80 -17.21 -4.97
N GLU A 412 -20.86 -16.81 -4.09
CA GLU A 412 -20.69 -15.42 -3.67
C GLU A 412 -20.35 -14.45 -4.82
N PRO A 413 -19.43 -14.77 -5.76
CA PRO A 413 -19.18 -13.93 -6.93
C PRO A 413 -20.43 -13.67 -7.79
N LEU A 414 -21.20 -14.72 -8.10
CA LEU A 414 -22.45 -14.59 -8.86
C LEU A 414 -23.47 -13.74 -8.09
N ASN A 415 -23.66 -14.03 -6.81
CA ASN A 415 -24.64 -13.31 -5.97
C ASN A 415 -24.35 -11.81 -5.91
N LYS A 416 -23.08 -11.39 -5.92
CA LYS A 416 -22.70 -9.97 -6.03
C LYS A 416 -23.16 -9.34 -7.33
N MET A 417 -23.01 -10.03 -8.46
CA MET A 417 -23.47 -9.53 -9.76
C MET A 417 -25.00 -9.46 -9.83
N LEU A 418 -25.69 -10.51 -9.39
CA LEU A 418 -27.15 -10.55 -9.36
C LEU A 418 -27.72 -9.42 -8.50
N LYS A 419 -27.13 -9.15 -7.32
CA LYS A 419 -27.53 -7.99 -6.48
C LYS A 419 -27.35 -6.65 -7.18
N LYS A 420 -26.31 -6.47 -7.99
CA LYS A 420 -26.11 -5.24 -8.78
C LYS A 420 -27.18 -5.10 -9.87
N LEU A 421 -27.56 -6.20 -10.52
CA LEU A 421 -28.63 -6.23 -11.51
C LEU A 421 -30.00 -6.00 -10.88
N ASP A 422 -30.28 -6.60 -9.72
CA ASP A 422 -31.51 -6.34 -8.96
C ASP A 422 -31.61 -4.86 -8.56
N ALA A 423 -30.51 -4.26 -8.10
CA ALA A 423 -30.47 -2.83 -7.80
C ALA A 423 -30.66 -1.96 -9.06
N ALA A 424 -30.12 -2.37 -10.20
CA ALA A 424 -30.29 -1.71 -11.49
C ALA A 424 -31.76 -1.76 -11.97
N ILE A 425 -32.39 -2.94 -11.89
CA ILE A 425 -33.82 -3.16 -12.23
C ILE A 425 -34.71 -2.28 -11.34
N ASN A 426 -34.46 -2.27 -10.03
CA ASN A 426 -35.21 -1.47 -9.08
C ASN A 426 -35.04 0.04 -9.33
N ALA A 427 -33.84 0.49 -9.68
CA ALA A 427 -33.58 1.89 -10.02
C ALA A 427 -34.28 2.30 -11.32
N ALA A 428 -34.19 1.47 -12.36
CA ALA A 428 -34.87 1.69 -13.63
C ALA A 428 -36.39 1.73 -13.46
N SER A 429 -36.96 0.90 -12.57
CA SER A 429 -38.40 0.89 -12.27
C SER A 429 -38.89 2.18 -11.59
N LYS A 430 -38.03 2.85 -10.82
CA LYS A 430 -38.35 4.08 -10.08
C LYS A 430 -38.03 5.37 -10.83
N ALA A 431 -37.25 5.30 -11.91
CA ALA A 431 -36.99 6.46 -12.77
C ALA A 431 -38.31 6.96 -13.38
N LYS A 432 -38.57 8.27 -13.26
CA LYS A 432 -39.74 8.92 -13.86
C LYS A 432 -39.56 9.06 -15.36
#